data_AF-A0A1M6MS95-F1
#
_entry.id   AF-A0A1M6MS95-F1
#
_cell.length_a   1.000
_cell.length_b   1.000
_cell.length_c   1.000
_cell.angle_alpha   90.00
_cell.angle_beta   90.00
_cell.angle_gamma   90.00
#
_symmetry.space_group_name_H-M   'P 1'
#
loop_
_entity.id
_entity.type
_entity.pdbx_description
1 polymer ?
#
loop_
_entity_poly.entity_id
_entity_poly.type
_entity_poly.pdbx_seq_one_letter_code
_entity_poly.pdbx_strand_id
1 'polypeptide(L)' 'MNKEGIVMEIQKDKVGILTCEYEFIYVSYSSFPPSLGSYYTGKIIKKNLFDKLKRLLIIAFMLVFLMVLSIITYYYP' A
#
# COMPACT_ATOMS: atom_id res chain seq x y z
N MET A 1 13.97 -6.61 0.92
CA MET A 1 13.98 -8.09 0.83
C MET A 1 13.35 -8.50 -0.48
N ASN A 2 13.98 -9.43 -1.19
CA ASN A 2 13.35 -10.09 -2.33
C ASN A 2 12.46 -11.22 -1.79
N LYS A 3 11.31 -11.43 -2.42
CA LYS A 3 10.47 -12.62 -2.21
C LYS A 3 10.29 -13.31 -3.55
N GLU A 4 10.00 -14.58 -3.49
CA GLU A 4 9.81 -15.46 -4.62
C GLU A 4 8.57 -16.31 -4.46
N GLY A 5 8.01 -16.74 -5.58
CA GLY A 5 6.75 -17.46 -5.59
C GLY A 5 6.18 -17.61 -7.00
N ILE A 6 4.98 -18.19 -7.07
CA ILE A 6 4.29 -18.45 -8.34
C ILE A 6 3.49 -17.21 -8.73
N VAL A 7 3.62 -16.75 -9.97
CA VAL A 7 2.84 -15.64 -10.51
C VAL A 7 1.38 -16.03 -10.65
N MET A 8 0.51 -15.36 -9.90
CA MET A 8 -0.94 -15.55 -9.97
C MET A 8 -1.63 -14.39 -10.70
N GLU A 9 -1.04 -13.20 -10.70
CA GLU A 9 -1.61 -12.02 -11.32
C GLU A 9 -0.51 -11.13 -11.92
N ILE A 10 -0.78 -10.55 -13.09
CA ILE A 10 0.14 -9.60 -13.75
C ILE A 10 -0.60 -8.29 -13.97
N GLN A 11 -0.07 -7.19 -13.41
CA GLN A 11 -0.55 -5.82 -13.65
C GLN A 11 0.57 -5.00 -14.29
N LYS A 12 0.24 -3.86 -14.93
CA LYS A 12 1.21 -3.05 -15.70
C LYS A 12 2.55 -2.79 -15.02
N ASP A 13 2.55 -2.49 -13.71
CA ASP A 13 3.76 -2.10 -12.98
C ASP A 13 4.15 -3.07 -11.84
N LYS A 14 3.40 -4.17 -11.68
CA LYS A 14 3.59 -5.09 -10.55
C LYS A 14 3.07 -6.49 -10.83
N VAL A 15 3.65 -7.46 -10.16
CA VAL A 15 3.33 -8.88 -10.30
C VAL A 15 2.83 -9.40 -8.96
N GLY A 16 1.65 -10.02 -8.94
CA GLY A 16 1.14 -10.72 -7.78
C GLY A 16 1.69 -12.14 -7.73
N ILE A 17 2.49 -12.44 -6.71
CA ILE A 17 3.07 -13.77 -6.50
C ILE A 17 2.48 -14.43 -5.25
N LEU A 18 2.26 -15.74 -5.32
CA LEU A 18 1.96 -16.60 -4.18
C LEU A 18 3.27 -17.23 -3.69
N THR A 19 3.65 -16.89 -2.47
CA THR A 19 4.89 -17.36 -1.84
C THR A 19 4.73 -18.75 -1.24
N CYS A 20 5.83 -19.44 -0.96
CA CYS A 20 5.82 -20.74 -0.26
C CYS A 20 5.22 -20.68 1.16
N GLU A 21 5.15 -19.49 1.75
CA GLU A 21 4.48 -19.23 3.03
C GLU A 21 2.96 -19.01 2.88
N TYR A 22 2.41 -19.30 1.70
CA TYR A 22 1.00 -19.08 1.34
C TYR A 22 0.55 -17.61 1.42
N GLU A 23 1.50 -16.67 1.40
CA GLU A 23 1.20 -15.23 1.34
C GLU A 23 1.08 -14.77 -0.11
N PHE A 24 0.04 -14.00 -0.41
CA PHE A 24 -0.11 -13.29 -1.67
C PHE A 24 0.45 -11.86 -1.56
N ILE A 25 1.50 -11.57 -2.33
CA ILE A 25 2.21 -10.28 -2.28
C ILE A 25 2.48 -9.73 -3.67
N TYR A 26 2.56 -8.40 -3.77
CA TYR A 26 2.97 -7.72 -5.00
C TYR A 26 4.47 -7.44 -5.01
N VAL A 27 5.12 -7.82 -6.09
CA VAL A 27 6.53 -7.54 -6.36
C VAL A 27 6.70 -6.65 -7.59
N SER A 28 7.78 -5.89 -7.64
CA SER A 28 8.12 -5.06 -8.80
C SER A 28 8.55 -5.93 -9.97
N TYR A 29 8.31 -5.45 -11.19
CA TYR A 29 8.92 -6.04 -12.38
C TYR A 29 10.45 -6.09 -12.23
N SER A 30 11.00 -7.27 -12.47
CA SER A 30 12.43 -7.49 -12.64
C SER A 30 12.81 -7.36 -14.11
N SER A 31 14.07 -7.64 -14.45
CA SER A 31 14.60 -7.59 -15.81
C SER A 31 13.94 -8.59 -16.77
N PHE A 32 13.23 -9.60 -16.27
CA PHE A 32 12.55 -10.59 -17.09
C PHE A 32 11.02 -10.43 -17.06
N PRO A 33 10.34 -10.59 -18.21
CA PRO A 33 8.89 -10.51 -18.28
C PRO A 33 8.27 -11.66 -17.46
N PRO A 34 7.37 -11.36 -16.51
CA PRO A 34 6.64 -12.37 -15.74
C PRO A 34 5.65 -13.09 -16.65
N SER A 35 5.48 -14.40 -16.42
CA SER A 35 4.45 -15.22 -17.05
C SER A 35 3.55 -15.83 -15.98
N LEU A 36 2.24 -15.95 -16.25
CA LEU A 36 1.30 -16.58 -15.33
C LEU A 36 1.71 -18.04 -15.06
N GLY A 37 1.64 -18.45 -13.80
CA GLY A 37 2.05 -19.78 -13.36
C GLY A 37 3.55 -20.03 -13.32
N SER A 38 4.39 -19.07 -13.76
CA SER A 38 5.84 -19.20 -13.66
C SER A 38 6.35 -18.82 -12.27
N TYR A 39 7.51 -19.35 -11.90
CA TYR A 39 8.20 -18.94 -10.69
C TYR A 39 8.88 -17.59 -10.91
N TYR A 40 8.68 -16.66 -10.01
CA TYR A 40 9.14 -15.29 -10.16
C TYR A 40 9.70 -14.75 -8.85
N THR A 41 10.84 -14.06 -8.97
CA THR A 41 11.55 -13.45 -7.85
C THR A 41 11.59 -11.94 -8.07
N GLY A 42 11.16 -11.18 -7.07
CA GLY A 42 11.12 -9.72 -7.18
C GLY A 42 11.24 -9.02 -5.84
N LYS A 43 11.48 -7.70 -5.89
CA LYS A 43 11.43 -6.86 -4.69
C LYS A 43 9.99 -6.63 -4.28
N ILE A 44 9.70 -6.85 -3.00
CA ILE A 44 8.38 -6.59 -2.43
C ILE A 44 8.06 -5.10 -2.62
N ILE A 45 6.95 -4.82 -3.29
CA ILE A 45 6.36 -3.48 -3.26
C ILE A 45 5.62 -3.40 -1.93
N LYS A 46 6.29 -2.88 -0.89
CA LYS A 46 5.59 -2.48 0.33
C LYS A 46 4.52 -1.47 -0.10
N LYS A 47 3.25 -1.86 -0.06
CA LYS A 47 2.17 -0.88 -0.09
C LYS A 47 2.45 0.06 1.09
N ASN A 48 2.67 1.34 0.82
CA ASN A 48 2.75 2.38 1.84
C ASN A 48 1.35 2.62 2.45
N LEU A 49 0.72 1.56 2.96
CA LEU A 49 -0.48 1.62 3.80
C LEU A 49 -0.25 2.59 4.96
N PHE A 50 0.98 2.63 5.47
CA PHE A 50 1.40 3.56 6.50
C PHE A 50 1.31 5.03 6.06
N ASP A 51 1.70 5.37 4.83
CA ASP A 51 1.56 6.75 4.33
C ASP A 51 0.10 7.11 4.05
N LYS A 52 -0.70 6.15 3.57
CA LYS A 52 -2.15 6.35 3.43
C LYS A 52 -2.81 6.58 4.78
N LEU A 53 -2.47 5.80 5.80
CA LEU A 53 -2.99 5.94 7.16
C LEU A 53 -2.54 7.26 7.79
N LYS A 54 -1.27 7.66 7.61
CA LYS A 54 -0.77 8.99 8.05
C LYS A 54 -1.56 10.12 7.41
N ARG A 55 -1.81 10.05 6.10
CA ARG A 55 -2.60 11.07 5.39
C ARG A 55 -4.04 11.13 5.92
N LEU A 56 -4.65 9.99 6.20
CA LEU A 56 -5.98 9.90 6.81
C LEU A 56 -6.02 10.50 8.22
N LEU A 57 -5.01 10.22 9.03
CA LEU A 57 -4.83 10.79 10.38
C LEU A 57 -4.72 12.31 10.34
N ILE A 58 -3.93 12.87 9.42
CA ILE A 58 -3.79 14.33 9.27
C ILE A 58 -5.12 14.98 8.89
N ILE A 59 -5.87 14.37 7.97
CA ILE A 59 -7.18 14.87 7.56
C ILE A 59 -8.16 14.84 8.74
N ALA A 60 -8.19 13.74 9.50
CA ALA A 60 -9.04 13.62 10.68
C ALA A 60 -8.69 14.67 11.74
N PHE A 61 -7.39 14.89 11.99
CA PHE A 61 -6.92 15.90 12.95
C PHE A 61 -7.32 17.32 12.54
N MET A 62 -7.16 17.67 11.25
CA MET A 62 -7.62 18.95 10.70
C MET A 62 -9.13 19.15 10.88
N LEU A 63 -9.93 18.10 10.69
CA LEU A 63 -11.38 18.16 10.85
C LEU A 63 -11.78 18.44 12.30
N VAL A 64 -11.16 17.73 13.25
CA VAL A 64 -11.41 17.92 14.68
C VAL A 64 -10.96 19.31 15.11
N PHE A 65 -9.81 19.77 14.61
CA PHE A 65 -9.30 21.11 14.90
C PHE A 65 -10.25 22.21 14.42
N LEU A 66 -10.78 22.09 13.20
CA LEU A 66 -11.80 23.02 12.68
C LEU A 66 -13.08 23.02 13.51
N MET A 67 -13.54 21.85 13.96
CA MET A 67 -14.71 21.77 14.85
C MET A 67 -14.47 22.47 16.19
N VAL A 68 -13.30 22.25 16.80
CA VAL A 68 -12.97 22.90 18.09
C VAL A 68 -12.86 24.41 17.90
N LEU A 69 -12.21 24.87 16.83
CA LEU A 69 -12.16 26.29 16.47
C LEU A 69 -13.55 26.88 16.31
N SER A 70 -14.45 26.24 15.58
CA SER A 70 -15.81 26.79 15.37
C SER A 70 -16.58 26.90 16.69
N ILE A 71 -16.42 25.94 17.59
CA ILE A 71 -17.04 25.98 18.93
C ILE A 71 -16.47 27.16 19.73
N ILE A 72 -15.14 27.34 19.73
CA ILE A 72 -14.50 28.44 20.44
C ILE A 72 -14.96 29.79 19.89
N THR A 73 -14.94 30.00 18.58
CA THR A 73 -15.38 31.27 17.96
C THR A 73 -16.86 31.56 18.22
N TYR A 74 -17.69 30.51 18.32
CA TYR A 74 -19.11 30.66 18.63
C TYR A 74 -19.36 31.09 20.09
N TYR A 75 -18.61 30.55 21.04
CA TYR A 75 -18.78 30.86 22.47
C TYR A 75 -17.95 32.06 22.96
N TYR A 76 -16.85 32.38 22.28
CA TYR A 76 -15.95 33.50 22.55
C TYR A 76 -15.65 34.25 21.24
N PRO A 77 -16.55 35.12 20.79
CA PRO A 77 -16.37 35.93 19.58
C PRO A 77 -15.28 37.00 19.73
#